data_AF-A0AAV5HTK3-F1
#
_entry.id   AF-A0AAV5HTK3-F1
#
_cell.length_a   1.000
_cell.length_b   1.000
_cell.length_c   1.000
_cell.angle_alpha   90.00
_cell.angle_beta   90.00
_cell.angle_gamma   90.00
#
_symmetry.space_group_name_H-M   'P 1'
#
loop_
_entity.id
_entity.type
_entity.pdbx_description
1 polymer ?
#
loop_
_entity_poly.entity_id
_entity_poly.type
_entity_poly.pdbx_seq_one_letter_code
_entity_poly.pdbx_strand_id
1 'polypeptide(L)'
;MQIEEVYNFTQDDLLTEDILILDTHAEVFVWIGQSVDAKEKQNAFEIGQKYVHLATSLEGLSPKVPLYKVTEGNEPCFFTTFFSWDPAKATVSGNSFQKKVALLFGASHAVEEKSNGNQGGHTQRASALAALSSAFNPSSTKSTSTAQDRSNGNQGPTQRASALAALSSAFGSSSATKPISPPLRPAYLSEEEFETVFGMTKEAFYNLPRWKQDLTKKKFDLF
;
A
#
# COMPACT_ATOMS: atom_id res chain seq x y z
N MET A 1 -2.93 -29.32 -13.13
CA MET A 1 -2.33 -28.52 -12.04
C MET A 1 -0.98 -28.09 -12.56
N GLN A 2 -0.74 -26.79 -12.61
CA GLN A 2 0.56 -26.23 -12.95
C GLN A 2 1.23 -25.83 -11.64
N ILE A 3 2.51 -26.17 -11.49
CA ILE A 3 3.29 -25.92 -10.28
C ILE A 3 4.54 -25.18 -10.74
N GLU A 4 4.87 -24.10 -10.05
CA GLU A 4 6.10 -23.35 -10.24
C GLU A 4 6.93 -23.47 -8.97
N GLU A 5 8.18 -23.90 -9.13
CA GLU A 5 9.09 -24.10 -8.01
C GLU A 5 9.80 -22.78 -7.67
N VAL A 6 9.81 -22.42 -6.38
CA VAL A 6 10.51 -21.24 -5.86
C VAL A 6 11.77 -21.70 -5.13
N TYR A 7 12.93 -21.39 -5.71
CA TYR A 7 14.22 -21.71 -5.11
C TYR A 7 14.67 -20.61 -4.14
N ASN A 8 15.39 -21.01 -3.09
CA ASN A 8 15.94 -20.09 -2.07
C ASN A 8 14.85 -19.19 -1.44
N PHE A 9 13.68 -19.78 -1.19
CA PHE A 9 12.51 -19.06 -0.70
C PHE A 9 12.76 -18.41 0.67
N THR A 10 11.98 -17.36 0.91
CA THR A 10 11.95 -16.58 2.14
C THR A 10 10.50 -16.34 2.55
N GLN A 11 10.29 -15.66 3.69
CA GLN A 11 8.93 -15.28 4.10
C GLN A 11 8.26 -14.33 3.09
N ASP A 12 9.01 -13.55 2.31
CA ASP A 12 8.44 -12.62 1.31
C ASP A 12 7.79 -13.32 0.12
N ASP A 13 8.11 -14.60 -0.10
CA ASP A 13 7.55 -15.39 -1.18
C ASP A 13 6.18 -16.00 -0.81
N LEU A 14 5.75 -15.86 0.46
CA LEU A 14 4.40 -16.21 0.91
C LEU A 14 3.39 -15.13 0.48
N LEU A 15 3.06 -15.11 -0.81
CA LEU A 15 2.18 -14.13 -1.42
C LEU A 15 0.73 -14.35 -1.00
N THR A 16 0.06 -13.30 -0.52
CA THR A 16 -1.30 -13.39 0.04
C THR A 16 -2.37 -13.82 -0.97
N GLU A 17 -2.09 -13.66 -2.26
CA GLU A 17 -2.97 -13.98 -3.37
C GLU A 17 -2.87 -15.45 -3.81
N ASP A 18 -1.90 -16.19 -3.26
CA ASP A 18 -1.54 -17.52 -3.76
C ASP A 18 -1.76 -18.65 -2.73
N ILE A 19 -1.84 -19.88 -3.26
CA ILE A 19 -1.76 -21.11 -2.49
C ILE A 19 -0.36 -21.69 -2.75
N LEU A 20 0.44 -21.83 -1.69
CA LEU A 20 1.80 -22.35 -1.77
C LEU A 20 1.89 -23.74 -1.13
N ILE A 21 2.83 -24.54 -1.64
CA ILE A 21 3.15 -25.85 -1.07
C ILE A 21 4.58 -25.79 -0.54
N LEU A 22 4.75 -26.21 0.72
CA LEU A 22 6.07 -26.44 1.31
C LEU A 22 6.23 -27.95 1.51
N ASP A 23 7.10 -28.56 0.72
CA ASP A 23 7.50 -29.95 0.86
C ASP A 23 8.84 -30.03 1.62
N THR A 24 8.86 -30.82 2.69
CA THR A 24 10.04 -31.08 3.52
C THR A 24 10.53 -32.52 3.42
N HIS A 25 9.95 -33.31 2.49
CA HIS A 25 9.97 -34.77 2.38
C HIS A 25 9.37 -35.54 3.58
N ALA A 26 9.43 -34.99 4.79
CA ALA A 26 8.88 -35.61 6.00
C ALA A 26 7.40 -35.24 6.22
N GLU A 27 7.01 -34.03 5.82
CA GLU A 27 5.69 -33.46 5.93
C GLU A 27 5.45 -32.43 4.82
N VAL A 28 4.20 -32.28 4.40
CA VAL A 28 3.79 -31.33 3.36
C VAL A 28 2.80 -30.33 3.94
N PHE A 29 3.02 -29.05 3.69
CA PHE A 29 2.12 -27.97 4.08
C PHE A 29 1.49 -27.34 2.85
N VAL A 30 0.18 -27.11 2.90
CA VAL A 30 -0.52 -26.22 1.99
C VAL A 30 -0.77 -24.91 2.73
N TRP A 31 0.02 -23.90 2.40
CA TRP A 31 -0.17 -22.54 2.91
C TRP A 31 -1.15 -21.79 2.01
N ILE A 32 -2.08 -21.08 2.63
CA ILE A 32 -3.20 -20.45 1.93
C ILE A 32 -3.22 -18.96 2.27
N GLY A 33 -2.97 -18.14 1.26
CA GLY A 33 -3.02 -16.70 1.36
C GLY A 33 -4.41 -16.17 1.69
N GLN A 34 -4.46 -15.05 2.41
CA GLN A 34 -5.67 -14.41 2.87
C GLN A 34 -6.48 -13.79 1.71
N SER A 35 -5.83 -13.43 0.61
CA SER A 35 -6.42 -12.82 -0.58
C SER A 35 -6.80 -13.83 -1.68
N VAL A 36 -6.54 -15.13 -1.48
CA VAL A 36 -6.95 -16.20 -2.40
C VAL A 36 -8.48 -16.26 -2.53
N ASP A 37 -8.98 -16.57 -3.73
CA ASP A 37 -10.39 -16.75 -4.01
C ASP A 37 -11.03 -17.85 -3.16
N ALA A 38 -12.25 -17.61 -2.66
CA ALA A 38 -12.94 -18.54 -1.77
C ALA A 38 -13.12 -19.96 -2.38
N LYS A 39 -13.33 -20.02 -3.70
CA LYS A 39 -13.44 -21.29 -4.44
C LYS A 39 -12.11 -22.07 -4.40
N GLU A 40 -10.99 -21.38 -4.54
CA GLU A 40 -9.66 -22.01 -4.52
C GLU A 40 -9.27 -22.42 -3.10
N LYS A 41 -9.58 -21.58 -2.09
CA LYS A 41 -9.41 -21.93 -0.67
C LYS A 41 -10.13 -23.22 -0.28
N GLN A 42 -11.32 -23.46 -0.85
CA GLN A 42 -12.09 -24.68 -0.62
C GLN A 42 -11.38 -25.92 -1.19
N ASN A 43 -10.67 -25.76 -2.31
CA ASN A 43 -9.95 -26.84 -3.00
C ASN A 43 -8.50 -27.01 -2.53
N ALA A 44 -8.00 -26.16 -1.63
CA ALA A 44 -6.60 -26.14 -1.20
C ALA A 44 -6.10 -27.51 -0.69
N PHE A 45 -6.94 -28.24 0.05
CA PHE A 45 -6.55 -29.57 0.55
C PHE A 45 -6.41 -30.59 -0.59
N GLU A 46 -7.30 -30.53 -1.59
CA GLU A 46 -7.20 -31.38 -2.78
C GLU A 46 -5.97 -31.05 -3.63
N ILE A 47 -5.57 -29.78 -3.68
CA ILE A 47 -4.32 -29.36 -4.34
C ILE A 47 -3.13 -30.04 -3.66
N GLY A 48 -3.06 -30.02 -2.33
CA GLY A 48 -2.03 -30.73 -1.56
C GLY A 48 -2.02 -32.24 -1.80
N GLN A 49 -3.20 -32.88 -1.83
CA GLN A 49 -3.30 -34.32 -2.12
C GLN A 49 -2.82 -34.66 -3.54
N LYS A 50 -3.17 -33.84 -4.54
CA LYS A 50 -2.71 -34.01 -5.91
C LYS A 50 -1.19 -33.85 -6.01
N TYR A 51 -0.62 -32.89 -5.30
CA TYR A 51 0.83 -32.73 -5.21
C TYR A 51 1.50 -33.97 -4.62
N VAL A 52 1.06 -34.45 -3.45
CA VAL A 52 1.62 -35.65 -2.79
C VAL A 52 1.59 -36.86 -3.72
N HIS A 53 0.50 -37.06 -4.48
CA HIS A 53 0.40 -38.15 -5.45
C HIS A 53 1.43 -38.03 -6.59
N LEU A 54 1.66 -36.82 -7.09
CA LEU A 54 2.68 -36.55 -8.12
C LEU A 54 4.10 -36.75 -7.56
N ALA A 55 4.40 -36.17 -6.40
CA ALA A 55 5.70 -36.28 -5.74
C ALA A 55 6.04 -37.72 -5.32
N THR A 56 5.04 -38.52 -4.92
CA THR A 56 5.21 -39.96 -4.67
C THR A 56 5.71 -40.68 -5.93
N SER A 57 5.19 -40.30 -7.09
CA SER A 57 5.46 -40.97 -8.38
C SER A 57 6.79 -40.53 -9.01
N LEU A 58 7.20 -39.28 -8.81
CA LEU A 58 8.37 -38.68 -9.45
C LEU A 58 9.61 -38.65 -8.54
N GLU A 59 9.42 -38.38 -7.24
CA GLU A 59 10.48 -38.03 -6.31
C GLU A 59 10.56 -39.01 -5.11
N GLY A 60 9.70 -40.02 -5.09
CA GLY A 60 9.71 -41.06 -4.06
C GLY A 60 9.19 -40.59 -2.70
N LEU A 61 8.41 -39.50 -2.66
CA LEU A 61 7.74 -39.05 -1.44
C LEU A 61 6.85 -40.17 -0.87
N SER A 62 6.74 -40.27 0.45
CA SER A 62 5.88 -41.27 1.09
C SER A 62 4.40 -40.98 0.82
N PRO A 63 3.59 -41.96 0.37
CA PRO A 63 2.15 -41.76 0.20
C PRO A 63 1.40 -41.56 1.53
N LYS A 64 2.08 -41.78 2.67
CA LYS A 64 1.56 -41.56 4.02
C LYS A 64 2.12 -40.29 4.67
N VAL A 65 2.79 -39.43 3.90
CA VAL A 65 3.32 -38.16 4.40
C VAL A 65 2.18 -37.33 5.01
N PRO A 66 2.38 -36.77 6.23
CA PRO A 66 1.41 -35.86 6.81
C PRO A 66 1.18 -34.65 5.90
N LEU A 67 -0.09 -34.29 5.70
CA LEU A 67 -0.51 -33.12 4.93
C LEU A 67 -1.24 -32.15 5.85
N TYR A 68 -0.69 -30.95 5.98
CA TYR A 68 -1.23 -29.89 6.83
C TYR A 68 -1.80 -28.74 6.01
N LYS A 69 -2.90 -28.17 6.48
CA LYS A 69 -3.45 -26.92 5.96
C LYS A 69 -3.03 -25.79 6.88
N VAL A 70 -2.39 -24.78 6.32
CA VAL A 70 -1.92 -23.58 7.02
C VAL A 70 -2.57 -22.36 6.37
N THR A 71 -3.11 -21.46 7.17
CA THR A 71 -3.72 -20.21 6.67
C THR A 71 -2.88 -19.03 7.09
N GLU A 72 -2.72 -18.07 6.19
CA GLU A 72 -2.01 -16.83 6.45
C GLU A 72 -2.46 -16.15 7.76
N GLY A 73 -1.48 -15.69 8.54
CA GLY A 73 -1.69 -15.03 9.83
C GLY A 73 -2.03 -15.97 10.98
N ASN A 74 -2.18 -17.28 10.70
CA ASN A 74 -2.39 -18.33 11.70
C ASN A 74 -1.36 -19.45 11.52
N GLU A 75 -0.13 -19.11 11.14
CA GLU A 75 0.95 -20.06 10.93
C GLU A 75 1.39 -20.70 12.26
N PRO A 76 1.33 -22.04 12.39
CA PRO A 76 1.86 -22.72 13.55
C PRO A 76 3.38 -22.59 13.65
N CYS A 77 3.93 -22.67 14.87
CA CYS A 77 5.38 -22.56 15.10
C CYS A 77 6.20 -23.56 14.26
N PHE A 78 5.72 -24.80 14.13
CA PHE A 78 6.37 -25.83 13.33
C PHE A 78 6.40 -25.52 11.82
N PHE A 79 5.52 -24.65 11.30
CA PHE A 79 5.60 -24.19 9.92
C PHE A 79 6.63 -23.06 9.78
N THR A 80 6.60 -22.10 10.71
CA THR A 80 7.49 -20.91 10.64
C THR A 80 8.97 -21.26 10.78
N THR A 81 9.30 -22.43 11.35
CA THR A 81 10.70 -22.88 11.54
C THR A 81 11.48 -23.07 10.24
N PHE A 82 10.79 -23.23 9.11
CA PHE A 82 11.42 -23.41 7.80
C PHE A 82 11.81 -22.08 7.14
N PHE A 83 11.50 -20.95 7.78
CA PHE A 83 11.78 -19.62 7.28
C PHE A 83 12.62 -18.82 8.29
N SER A 84 13.34 -17.81 7.80
CA SER A 84 13.80 -16.71 8.66
C SER A 84 12.60 -15.81 8.99
N TRP A 85 11.78 -16.24 9.95
CA TRP A 85 10.47 -15.67 10.21
C TRP A 85 10.54 -14.35 10.99
N ASP A 86 9.89 -13.32 10.48
CA ASP A 86 9.60 -12.06 11.17
C ASP A 86 8.10 -11.97 11.49
N PRO A 87 7.72 -12.00 12.79
CA PRO A 87 6.34 -11.85 13.22
C PRO A 87 5.69 -10.54 12.77
N ALA A 88 6.45 -9.44 12.65
CA ALA A 88 5.89 -8.16 12.27
C ALA A 88 5.29 -8.21 10.85
N LYS A 89 5.97 -8.88 9.92
CA LYS A 89 5.53 -9.05 8.52
C LYS A 89 4.23 -9.85 8.41
N ALA A 90 4.02 -10.83 9.29
CA ALA A 90 2.82 -11.65 9.33
C ALA A 90 1.57 -10.85 9.78
N THR A 91 1.76 -9.80 10.59
CA THR A 91 0.65 -8.98 11.12
C THR A 91 0.19 -7.86 10.18
N VAL A 92 0.97 -7.54 9.14
CA VAL A 92 0.62 -6.47 8.20
C VAL A 92 -0.60 -6.91 7.39
N SER A 93 -1.60 -6.03 7.30
CA SER A 93 -2.81 -6.27 6.51
C SER A 93 -2.64 -5.76 5.08
N GLY A 94 -3.39 -6.34 4.14
CA GLY A 94 -3.42 -5.92 2.74
C GLY A 94 -2.84 -6.98 1.80
N ASN A 95 -2.88 -6.68 0.51
CA ASN A 95 -2.27 -7.49 -0.53
C ASN A 95 -0.73 -7.46 -0.44
N SER A 96 -0.05 -8.37 -1.13
CA SER A 96 1.42 -8.54 -1.01
C SER A 96 2.18 -7.25 -1.32
N PHE A 97 1.71 -6.47 -2.29
CA PHE A 97 2.29 -5.17 -2.62
C PHE A 97 2.08 -4.14 -1.51
N GLN A 98 0.86 -4.03 -0.96
CA GLN A 98 0.53 -3.14 0.15
C GLN A 98 1.37 -3.47 1.39
N LYS A 99 1.57 -4.76 1.69
CA LYS A 99 2.44 -5.19 2.79
C LYS A 99 3.89 -4.78 2.58
N LYS A 100 4.42 -4.98 1.37
CA LYS A 100 5.78 -4.58 1.03
C LYS A 100 5.98 -3.07 1.13
N VAL A 101 5.01 -2.29 0.65
CA VAL A 101 5.02 -0.82 0.78
C VAL A 101 4.95 -0.38 2.25
N ALA A 102 4.08 -1.02 3.05
CA ALA A 102 3.94 -0.70 4.47
C ALA A 102 5.21 -1.02 5.27
N LEU A 103 5.90 -2.11 4.94
CA LEU A 103 7.16 -2.48 5.59
C LEU A 103 8.31 -1.53 5.20
N LEU A 104 8.35 -1.10 3.94
CA LEU A 104 9.43 -0.24 3.43
C LEU A 104 9.26 1.24 3.82
N PHE A 105 8.02 1.75 3.83
CA PHE A 105 7.73 3.17 4.03
C PHE A 105 6.89 3.48 5.28
N GLY A 106 6.52 2.47 6.07
CA GLY A 106 5.67 2.60 7.26
C GLY A 106 4.17 2.65 6.95
N ALA A 107 3.34 2.37 7.97
CA ALA A 107 1.89 2.25 7.86
C ALA A 107 1.15 3.52 7.37
N SER A 108 1.80 4.70 7.41
CA SER A 108 1.25 5.98 6.96
C SER A 108 0.94 6.03 5.46
N HIS A 109 1.51 5.11 4.68
CA HIS A 109 1.34 5.04 3.22
C HIS A 109 0.44 3.89 2.74
N ALA A 110 -0.05 3.04 3.65
CA ALA A 110 -0.83 1.83 3.31
C ALA A 110 -2.35 2.07 3.22
N VAL A 111 -2.81 3.32 3.28
CA VAL A 111 -4.23 3.65 3.32
C VAL A 111 -4.70 4.10 1.94
N GLU A 112 -5.36 3.20 1.20
CA GLU A 112 -6.42 3.60 0.27
C GLU A 112 -7.77 3.47 0.98
N GLU A 113 -8.60 4.49 0.78
CA GLU A 113 -9.83 4.77 1.50
C GLU A 113 -10.82 3.61 1.53
N LYS A 114 -11.26 3.25 2.74
CA LYS A 114 -12.57 2.67 2.96
C LYS A 114 -13.36 3.62 3.85
N SER A 115 -14.34 4.26 3.23
CA SER A 115 -15.33 5.15 3.83
C SER A 115 -16.10 4.43 4.95
N ASN A 116 -16.00 4.95 6.18
CA ASN A 116 -17.13 5.09 7.09
C ASN A 116 -16.77 6.06 8.22
N GLY A 117 -17.56 7.11 8.37
CA GLY A 117 -17.33 8.15 9.38
C GLY A 117 -17.48 7.62 10.81
N ASN A 118 -16.67 8.15 11.73
CA ASN A 118 -17.11 9.25 12.60
C ASN A 118 -15.94 9.75 13.48
N GLN A 119 -15.84 11.07 13.58
CA GLN A 119 -15.32 11.88 14.70
C GLN A 119 -13.89 11.65 15.23
N GLY A 120 -12.96 12.47 14.72
CA GLY A 120 -11.68 12.71 15.39
C GLY A 120 -10.71 13.65 14.68
N GLY A 121 -11.17 14.63 13.91
CA GLY A 121 -10.26 15.57 13.23
C GLY A 121 -10.94 16.66 12.39
N HIS A 122 -12.23 16.94 12.67
CA HIS A 122 -13.07 17.72 11.76
C HIS A 122 -13.14 19.21 12.10
N THR A 123 -12.34 19.73 13.05
CA THR A 123 -12.43 21.15 13.41
C THR A 123 -11.60 22.01 12.48
N GLN A 124 -10.33 21.66 12.21
CA GLN A 124 -9.44 22.49 11.40
C GLN A 124 -9.84 22.58 9.92
N ARG A 125 -10.22 21.46 9.32
CA ARG A 125 -10.59 21.40 7.89
C ARG A 125 -11.93 22.09 7.63
N ALA A 126 -12.89 21.96 8.55
CA ALA A 126 -14.16 22.69 8.48
C ALA A 126 -13.98 24.20 8.72
N SER A 127 -13.11 24.60 9.66
CA SER A 127 -12.81 26.03 9.88
C SER A 127 -12.08 26.66 8.71
N ALA A 128 -11.17 25.94 8.04
CA ALA A 128 -10.50 26.42 6.83
C ALA A 128 -11.48 26.57 5.65
N LEU A 129 -12.41 25.63 5.48
CA LEU A 129 -13.46 25.71 4.46
C LEU A 129 -14.45 26.85 4.73
N ALA A 130 -14.84 27.07 5.99
CA ALA A 130 -15.73 28.17 6.38
C ALA A 130 -15.07 29.55 6.16
N ALA A 131 -13.77 29.67 6.44
CA ALA A 131 -13.00 30.90 6.20
C ALA A 131 -12.83 31.20 4.70
N LEU A 132 -12.64 30.15 3.87
CA LEU A 132 -12.57 30.30 2.42
C LEU A 132 -13.95 30.68 1.83
N SER A 133 -15.02 30.04 2.26
CA SER A 133 -16.38 30.34 1.76
C SER A 133 -16.81 31.78 2.05
N SER A 134 -16.44 32.31 3.21
CA SER A 134 -16.71 33.71 3.60
C SER A 134 -15.83 34.74 2.87
N ALA A 135 -14.68 34.32 2.32
CA ALA A 135 -13.80 35.19 1.53
C ALA A 135 -14.26 35.36 0.07
N PHE A 136 -14.99 34.38 -0.49
CA PHE A 136 -15.31 34.34 -1.92
C PHE A 136 -16.75 34.75 -2.29
N ASN A 137 -17.61 35.08 -1.33
CA ASN A 137 -18.98 35.50 -1.63
C ASN A 137 -19.43 36.74 -0.84
N PRO A 138 -19.12 37.98 -1.30
CA PRO A 138 -19.55 39.19 -0.64
C PRO A 138 -20.75 39.81 -1.40
N SER A 139 -21.94 39.22 -1.33
CA SER A 139 -23.23 39.97 -1.25
C SER A 139 -24.47 39.13 -1.57
N SER A 140 -25.39 39.00 -0.59
CA SER A 140 -26.83 39.26 -0.77
C SER A 140 -27.57 39.38 0.58
N THR A 141 -27.53 40.61 1.11
CA THR A 141 -28.59 41.37 1.80
C THR A 141 -29.42 40.82 2.99
N LYS A 142 -29.40 41.65 4.05
CA LYS A 142 -30.51 42.18 4.90
C LYS A 142 -30.88 41.51 6.25
N SER A 143 -30.30 42.12 7.31
CA SER A 143 -30.93 42.78 8.47
C SER A 143 -31.95 42.07 9.39
N THR A 144 -31.58 41.96 10.68
CA THR A 144 -32.36 42.37 11.88
C THR A 144 -31.38 42.46 13.08
N SER A 145 -30.96 43.67 13.46
CA SER A 145 -31.31 44.45 14.67
C SER A 145 -30.30 44.38 15.84
N THR A 146 -29.81 45.58 16.20
CA THR A 146 -29.33 46.08 17.53
C THR A 146 -28.04 45.49 18.11
N ALA A 147 -27.05 46.22 18.66
CA ALA A 147 -26.93 47.61 19.09
C ALA A 147 -25.43 48.05 19.13
N GLN A 148 -25.24 49.35 19.39
CA GLN A 148 -24.04 50.18 19.39
C GLN A 148 -22.84 49.68 20.22
N ASP A 149 -21.61 49.97 19.77
CA ASP A 149 -20.75 51.01 20.41
C ASP A 149 -19.59 51.44 19.48
N ARG A 150 -19.18 52.72 19.56
CA ARG A 150 -18.11 53.36 18.79
C ARG A 150 -16.92 53.66 19.72
N SER A 151 -15.69 53.37 19.29
CA SER A 151 -14.60 54.38 19.22
C SER A 151 -13.27 53.85 18.67
N ASN A 152 -12.74 54.62 17.71
CA ASN A 152 -11.34 54.95 17.42
C ASN A 152 -10.24 53.87 17.25
N GLY A 153 -9.92 53.59 15.98
CA GLY A 153 -8.63 53.95 15.39
C GLY A 153 -7.35 53.23 15.85
N ASN A 154 -7.08 52.04 15.32
CA ASN A 154 -5.86 51.78 14.54
C ASN A 154 -6.04 50.48 13.76
N GLN A 155 -5.92 50.56 12.42
CA GLN A 155 -6.20 49.46 11.51
C GLN A 155 -5.18 48.32 11.74
N GLY A 156 -5.67 47.21 12.27
CA GLY A 156 -4.93 45.96 12.35
C GLY A 156 -4.56 45.42 10.97
N PRO A 157 -3.64 44.44 10.89
CA PRO A 157 -3.08 43.99 9.62
C PRO A 157 -4.22 43.57 8.69
N THR A 158 -4.26 44.15 7.50
CA THR A 158 -5.18 43.72 6.45
C THR A 158 -5.03 42.21 6.27
N GLN A 159 -6.12 41.48 5.99
CA GLN A 159 -6.09 40.02 5.81
C GLN A 159 -4.98 39.56 4.83
N ARG A 160 -4.61 40.42 3.88
CA ARG A 160 -3.46 40.24 2.98
C ARG A 160 -2.11 40.18 3.70
N ALA A 161 -1.87 41.04 4.70
CA ALA A 161 -0.65 41.03 5.51
C ALA A 161 -0.56 39.77 6.40
N SER A 162 -1.68 39.33 6.98
CA SER A 162 -1.72 38.09 7.76
C SER A 162 -1.52 36.85 6.90
N ALA A 163 -2.09 36.82 5.69
CA ALA A 163 -1.88 35.74 4.72
C ALA A 163 -0.43 35.68 4.22
N LEU A 164 0.18 36.84 3.93
CA LEU A 164 1.59 36.91 3.53
C LEU A 164 2.56 36.57 4.66
N ALA A 165 2.25 36.93 5.92
CA ALA A 165 3.04 36.55 7.08
C ALA A 165 3.00 35.03 7.33
N ALA A 166 1.84 34.39 7.17
CA ALA A 166 1.70 32.94 7.27
C ALA A 166 2.46 32.21 6.14
N LEU A 167 2.38 32.70 4.90
CA LEU A 167 3.13 32.15 3.75
C LEU A 167 4.64 32.34 3.89
N SER A 168 5.10 33.49 4.38
CA SER A 168 6.52 33.76 4.60
C SER A 168 7.09 32.92 5.75
N SER A 169 6.30 32.67 6.79
CA SER A 169 6.67 31.75 7.89
C SER A 169 6.72 30.30 7.45
N ALA A 170 5.99 29.93 6.39
CA ALA A 170 6.04 28.61 5.81
C ALA A 170 7.22 28.42 4.84
N PHE A 171 7.82 29.49 4.30
CA PHE A 171 8.75 29.40 3.15
C PHE A 171 10.00 30.31 3.11
N GLY A 172 10.48 30.96 4.19
CA GLY A 172 11.81 31.64 4.16
C GLY A 172 12.46 31.82 5.54
N SER A 173 13.77 31.65 5.75
CA SER A 173 14.91 32.04 4.90
C SER A 173 16.16 31.13 5.02
N SER A 174 16.67 30.71 3.86
CA SER A 174 18.06 30.47 3.42
C SER A 174 19.19 30.13 4.43
N SER A 175 19.84 28.97 4.29
CA SER A 175 20.96 28.76 3.35
C SER A 175 21.65 27.41 3.59
N ALA A 176 22.18 26.85 2.50
CA ALA A 176 23.03 25.67 2.39
C ALA A 176 22.36 24.28 2.22
N THR A 177 22.83 23.63 1.14
CA THR A 177 22.74 22.22 0.76
C THR A 177 21.51 21.75 -0.04
N LYS A 178 21.83 21.21 -1.23
CA LYS A 178 20.92 20.55 -2.18
C LYS A 178 20.03 19.53 -1.44
N PRO A 179 18.70 19.49 -1.67
CA PRO A 179 17.89 18.37 -1.27
C PRO A 179 17.54 17.49 -2.47
N ILE A 180 17.92 16.22 -2.28
CA ILE A 180 17.53 14.99 -2.96
C ILE A 180 16.09 15.03 -3.48
N SER A 181 15.97 14.84 -4.79
CA SER A 181 14.72 14.49 -5.47
C SER A 181 14.15 13.19 -4.90
N PRO A 182 12.90 13.16 -4.41
CA PRO A 182 12.24 11.92 -4.01
C PRO A 182 11.96 11.04 -5.26
N PRO A 183 12.02 9.70 -5.16
CA PRO A 183 11.65 8.83 -6.27
C PRO A 183 10.13 8.97 -6.52
N LEU A 184 9.79 9.57 -7.66
CA LEU A 184 8.42 9.69 -8.14
C LEU A 184 7.87 8.30 -8.44
N ARG A 185 6.84 7.89 -7.70
CA ARG A 185 6.07 6.67 -8.01
C ARG A 185 5.24 6.89 -9.29
N PRO A 186 5.12 5.88 -10.17
CA PRO A 186 4.54 5.99 -11.52
C PRO A 186 3.00 6.11 -11.56
N ALA A 187 2.35 6.31 -10.40
CA ALA A 187 0.91 6.59 -10.35
C ALA A 187 0.58 8.07 -10.66
N TYR A 188 1.58 8.96 -10.60
CA TYR A 188 1.46 10.40 -10.87
C TYR A 188 2.52 10.90 -11.87
N LEU A 189 2.89 10.08 -12.84
CA LEU A 189 3.59 10.60 -14.03
C LEU A 189 2.51 10.89 -15.07
N SER A 190 2.53 12.10 -15.64
CA SER A 190 1.77 12.35 -16.87
C SER A 190 2.22 11.33 -17.93
N GLU A 191 1.39 11.05 -18.93
CA GLU A 191 1.75 10.10 -20.00
C GLU A 191 3.08 10.48 -20.67
N GLU A 192 3.33 11.79 -20.79
CA GLU A 192 4.57 12.39 -21.27
C GLU A 192 5.78 12.09 -20.36
N GLU A 193 5.61 12.12 -19.04
CA GLU A 193 6.66 11.77 -18.08
C GLU A 193 6.90 10.27 -18.01
N PHE A 194 5.86 9.44 -18.13
CA PHE A 194 6.00 7.99 -18.20
C PHE A 194 6.74 7.57 -19.47
N GLU A 195 6.40 8.16 -20.61
CA GLU A 195 7.12 7.95 -21.87
C GLU A 195 8.57 8.42 -21.80
N THR A 196 8.83 9.55 -21.12
CA THR A 196 10.19 10.07 -20.94
C THR A 196 11.03 9.15 -20.04
N VAL A 197 10.44 8.57 -19.00
CA VAL A 197 11.13 7.66 -18.07
C VAL A 197 11.31 6.28 -18.68
N PHE A 198 10.26 5.68 -19.25
CA PHE A 198 10.28 4.28 -19.70
C PHE A 198 10.55 4.11 -21.20
N GLY A 199 10.53 5.19 -21.98
CA GLY A 199 10.72 5.17 -23.43
C GLY A 199 9.59 4.51 -24.20
N MET A 200 8.43 4.27 -23.57
CA MET A 200 7.26 3.63 -24.16
C MET A 200 5.98 4.10 -23.49
N THR A 201 4.85 3.96 -24.20
CA THR A 201 3.54 4.37 -23.67
C THR A 201 3.11 3.47 -22.52
N LYS A 202 2.27 4.01 -21.63
CA LYS A 202 1.74 3.30 -20.47
C LYS A 202 0.92 2.08 -20.90
N GLU A 203 0.14 2.21 -21.97
CA GLU A 203 -0.63 1.10 -22.55
C GLU A 203 0.27 -0.01 -23.09
N ALA A 204 1.37 0.33 -23.77
CA ALA A 204 2.32 -0.65 -24.27
C ALA A 204 3.00 -1.42 -23.12
N PHE A 205 3.30 -0.74 -22.02
CA PHE A 205 3.90 -1.33 -20.83
C PHE A 205 2.99 -2.37 -20.15
N TYR A 206 1.70 -2.07 -19.95
CA TYR A 206 0.76 -3.00 -19.32
C TYR A 206 0.38 -4.20 -20.19
N ASN A 207 0.56 -4.10 -21.51
CA ASN A 207 0.39 -5.22 -22.43
C ASN A 207 1.61 -6.17 -22.49
N LEU A 208 2.71 -5.87 -21.79
CA LEU A 208 3.87 -6.76 -21.74
C LEU A 208 3.65 -7.93 -20.75
N PRO A 209 4.23 -9.11 -21.01
CA PRO A 209 4.30 -10.20 -20.05
C PRO A 209 4.92 -9.76 -18.72
N ARG A 210 4.43 -10.30 -17.59
CA ARG A 210 4.76 -9.85 -16.23
C ARG A 210 6.27 -9.80 -15.93
N TRP A 211 7.02 -10.81 -16.35
CA TRP A 211 8.49 -10.85 -16.20
C TRP A 211 9.22 -9.66 -16.83
N LYS A 212 8.68 -9.13 -17.94
CA LYS A 212 9.26 -7.99 -18.65
C LYS A 212 8.86 -6.68 -17.98
N GLN A 213 7.66 -6.59 -17.41
CA GLN A 213 7.28 -5.46 -16.57
C GLN A 213 8.21 -5.34 -15.37
N ASP A 214 8.52 -6.46 -14.71
CA ASP A 214 9.32 -6.48 -13.49
C ASP A 214 10.81 -6.19 -13.76
N LEU A 215 11.36 -6.68 -14.88
CA LEU A 215 12.71 -6.31 -15.33
C LEU A 215 12.82 -4.82 -15.65
N THR A 216 11.78 -4.24 -16.25
CA THR A 216 11.77 -2.81 -16.62
C THR A 216 11.63 -1.93 -15.38
N LYS A 217 10.79 -2.32 -14.42
CA LYS A 217 10.70 -1.66 -13.10
C LYS A 217 12.03 -1.70 -12.35
N LYS A 218 12.74 -2.84 -12.39
CA LYS A 218 14.08 -3.02 -11.81
C LYS A 218 15.16 -2.17 -12.50
N LYS A 219 15.04 -1.93 -13.81
CA LYS A 219 16.00 -1.13 -14.58
C LYS A 219 15.98 0.36 -14.22
N PHE A 220 14.83 0.88 -13.82
CA PHE A 220 14.65 2.30 -13.50
C PHE A 220 14.74 2.60 -11.99
N ASP A 221 15.26 1.65 -11.19
CA ASP A 221 15.32 1.77 -9.73
C ASP A 221 13.97 2.20 -9.11
N LEU A 222 12.87 1.79 -9.76
CA LEU A 222 11.54 1.99 -9.20
C LEU A 222 11.21 0.95 -8.11
N PHE A 223 12.15 0.04 -7.83
CA PHE A 223 12.22 -0.86 -6.68
C PHE A 223 13.68 -1.10 -6.30
#